data_AF-A0A7C1PSH2-F1
#
_entry.id   AF-A0A7C1PSH2-F1
#
_cell.length_a   1.000
_cell.length_b   1.000
_cell.length_c   1.000
_cell.angle_alpha   90.00
_cell.angle_beta   90.00
_cell.angle_gamma   90.00
#
_symmetry.space_group_name_H-M   'P 1'
#
loop_
_entity.id
_entity.type
_entity.pdbx_description
1 polymer ?
#
loop_
_entity_poly.entity_id
_entity_poly.type
_entity_poly.pdbx_seq_one_letter_code
_entity_poly.pdbx_strand_id
1 'polypeptide(L)'
;MAGRRNGRTNPGSTPPPELKHAHRSLARHQYLGALDSKQVLGPADPDPIQPAGSIITRCLISVVTVGEMEKLARLLGWGNNKLSKMRELLQQLIGIDINDPAIFSAYAEIACFSEGQGTRMEDNDVWIAATAKASGCTLLTTDRDFDHLDPTHLRRIWIDPKTQS
;
A
#
# COMPACT_ATOMS: atom_id res chain seq x y z
N MET A 1 -39.87 10.28 61.14
CA MET A 1 -39.92 11.59 60.44
C MET A 1 -38.75 11.61 59.45
N ALA A 2 -38.95 11.35 58.15
CA ALA A 2 -39.43 12.29 57.12
C ALA A 2 -38.66 13.62 57.20
N GLY A 3 -37.92 14.14 56.22
CA GLY A 3 -37.60 13.84 54.83
C GLY A 3 -36.80 15.07 54.34
N ARG A 4 -35.92 14.98 53.35
CA ARG A 4 -36.17 15.53 51.99
C ARG A 4 -34.92 15.36 51.12
N ARG A 5 -35.20 15.01 49.86
CA ARG A 5 -34.33 14.98 48.69
C ARG A 5 -33.89 16.40 48.31
N ASN A 6 -32.73 16.49 47.65
CA ASN A 6 -32.41 17.36 46.50
C ASN A 6 -31.09 16.81 45.94
N GLY A 7 -30.95 16.37 44.70
CA GLY A 7 -31.51 16.90 43.46
C GLY A 7 -30.33 17.31 42.59
N ARG A 8 -29.72 16.35 41.90
CA ARG A 8 -28.83 16.61 40.75
C ARG A 8 -29.65 17.25 39.64
N THR A 9 -29.14 18.30 39.00
CA THR A 9 -29.00 18.42 37.53
C THR A 9 -28.23 19.70 37.20
N ASN A 10 -27.07 19.53 36.56
CA ASN A 10 -26.35 20.61 35.89
C ASN A 10 -26.91 20.69 34.45
N PRO A 11 -27.43 21.82 33.95
CA PRO A 11 -27.93 21.92 32.59
C PRO A 11 -26.81 22.47 31.70
N GLY A 12 -26.21 21.64 30.84
CA GLY A 12 -25.24 22.16 29.88
C GLY A 12 -24.24 21.15 29.34
N SER A 13 -24.72 20.05 28.76
CA SER A 13 -23.92 19.26 27.82
C SER A 13 -24.86 18.54 26.87
N THR A 14 -25.28 19.25 25.83
CA THR A 14 -25.78 18.60 24.61
C THR A 14 -24.68 17.66 24.10
N PRO A 15 -24.95 16.35 23.92
CA PRO A 15 -24.02 15.47 23.25
C PRO A 15 -23.94 15.86 21.76
N PRO A 16 -22.77 15.73 21.10
CA PRO A 16 -22.68 15.96 19.67
C PRO A 16 -23.54 14.93 18.91
N PRO A 17 -24.24 15.33 17.84
CA PRO A 17 -25.09 14.43 17.09
C PRO A 17 -24.26 13.38 16.34
N GLU A 18 -24.82 12.17 16.32
CA GLU A 18 -24.27 10.93 15.74
C GLU A 18 -23.73 11.10 14.31
N LEU A 19 -22.60 10.44 14.06
CA LEU A 19 -21.98 10.21 12.76
C LEU A 19 -22.96 9.50 11.82
N LYS A 20 -23.56 10.27 10.90
CA LYS A 20 -24.30 9.71 9.77
C LYS A 20 -23.32 9.37 8.65
N HIS A 21 -23.26 8.07 8.34
CA HIS A 21 -22.66 7.54 7.12
C HIS A 21 -23.09 8.34 5.89
N ALA A 22 -22.12 8.85 5.15
CA ALA A 22 -22.28 9.25 3.76
C ALA A 22 -21.05 8.77 2.98
N HIS A 23 -21.12 7.54 2.50
CA HIS A 23 -20.34 7.07 1.36
C HIS A 23 -20.58 8.02 0.17
N ARG A 24 -19.56 8.82 -0.18
CA ARG A 24 -19.42 9.36 -1.54
C ARG A 24 -17.98 9.23 -1.97
N SER A 25 -17.72 8.12 -2.63
CA SER A 25 -16.59 7.90 -3.52
C SER A 25 -16.45 9.08 -4.48
N LEU A 26 -15.36 9.83 -4.35
CA LEU A 26 -14.86 10.75 -5.36
C LEU A 26 -13.52 10.21 -5.86
N ALA A 27 -13.59 9.05 -6.52
CA ALA A 27 -12.56 8.61 -7.44
C ALA A 27 -12.61 9.49 -8.69
N ARG A 28 -11.72 10.49 -8.77
CA ARG A 28 -11.29 11.12 -10.04
C ARG A 28 -10.16 12.09 -9.77
N HIS A 29 -8.92 11.62 -9.83
CA HIS A 29 -7.75 12.35 -10.33
C HIS A 29 -6.78 11.32 -10.94
N GLN A 30 -7.05 10.98 -12.20
CA GLN A 30 -6.08 10.97 -13.29
C GLN A 30 -4.79 10.14 -13.13
N TYR A 31 -4.91 8.82 -13.24
CA TYR A 31 -3.88 8.02 -13.92
C TYR A 31 -4.33 7.76 -15.35
N LEU A 32 -3.64 8.38 -16.31
CA LEU A 32 -3.77 8.11 -17.74
C LEU A 32 -3.01 6.82 -18.04
N GLY A 33 -3.73 5.77 -18.46
CA GLY A 33 -3.11 4.54 -18.93
C GLY A 33 -4.09 3.38 -19.06
N ALA A 34 -4.95 3.44 -20.09
CA ALA A 34 -5.54 2.32 -20.86
C ALA A 34 -6.31 1.21 -20.08
N LEU A 35 -7.54 0.85 -20.41
CA LEU A 35 -8.06 0.50 -21.72
C LEU A 35 -9.58 0.73 -21.78
N ASP A 36 -10.02 1.47 -22.78
CA ASP A 36 -11.43 1.64 -23.14
C ASP A 36 -11.92 0.34 -23.81
N SER A 37 -12.95 -0.30 -23.24
CA SER A 37 -13.50 -1.57 -23.72
C SER A 37 -14.92 -1.36 -24.21
N LYS A 38 -15.06 -0.74 -25.37
CA LYS A 38 -16.23 -0.90 -26.25
C LYS A 38 -15.81 -0.76 -27.72
N GLN A 39 -15.63 -1.88 -28.41
CA GLN A 39 -15.82 -1.94 -29.85
C GLN A 39 -16.54 -3.22 -30.27
N VAL A 40 -17.44 -3.00 -31.21
CA VAL A 40 -18.56 -3.84 -31.66
C VAL A 40 -18.07 -5.00 -32.52
N LEU A 41 -18.69 -6.17 -32.36
CA LEU A 41 -18.45 -7.40 -33.11
C LEU A 41 -18.84 -7.26 -34.60
N GLY A 42 -17.90 -7.55 -35.50
CA GLY A 42 -18.11 -7.98 -36.88
C GLY A 42 -17.17 -9.16 -37.19
N PRO A 43 -17.54 -10.15 -38.03
CA PRO A 43 -16.76 -11.39 -38.15
C PRO A 43 -15.78 -11.41 -39.34
N ALA A 44 -14.75 -12.26 -39.16
CA ALA A 44 -13.78 -12.80 -40.14
C ALA A 44 -12.70 -11.80 -40.64
N ASP A 45 -11.39 -12.00 -40.45
CA ASP A 45 -10.54 -13.20 -40.33
C ASP A 45 -9.37 -12.97 -39.33
N PRO A 46 -8.72 -14.02 -38.81
CA PRO A 46 -7.56 -13.86 -37.93
C PRO A 46 -6.30 -13.53 -38.75
N ASP A 47 -5.85 -12.28 -38.68
CA ASP A 47 -4.50 -11.88 -39.10
C ASP A 47 -3.42 -12.60 -38.26
N PRO A 48 -2.21 -12.83 -38.82
CA PRO A 48 -1.12 -13.50 -38.12
C PRO A 48 -0.73 -12.72 -36.87
N ILE A 49 -0.59 -13.44 -35.76
CA ILE A 49 -0.17 -12.94 -34.44
C ILE A 49 0.97 -11.93 -34.60
N GLN A 50 0.65 -10.64 -34.48
CA GLN A 50 1.65 -9.62 -34.24
C GLN A 50 2.23 -9.86 -32.85
N PRO A 51 3.57 -9.82 -32.63
CA PRO A 51 4.12 -9.94 -31.30
C PRO A 51 3.57 -8.79 -30.46
N ALA A 52 2.76 -9.14 -29.45
CA ALA A 52 2.22 -8.20 -28.48
C ALA A 52 3.37 -7.30 -28.00
N GLY A 53 3.20 -5.99 -28.17
CA GLY A 53 4.19 -5.00 -27.78
C GLY A 53 4.69 -5.28 -26.37
N SER A 54 6.01 -5.27 -26.19
CA SER A 54 6.66 -5.42 -24.89
C SER A 54 6.02 -4.45 -23.90
N ILE A 55 5.21 -4.97 -23.00
CA ILE A 55 4.68 -4.22 -21.87
C ILE A 55 5.88 -3.93 -20.98
N ILE A 56 6.39 -2.69 -21.04
CA ILE A 56 7.44 -2.23 -20.14
C ILE A 56 6.83 -2.19 -18.73
N THR A 57 6.99 -3.26 -17.96
CA THR A 57 6.75 -3.28 -16.53
C THR A 57 7.86 -2.49 -15.85
N ARG A 58 7.56 -1.27 -15.43
CA ARG A 58 8.47 -0.50 -14.59
C ARG A 58 8.38 -1.02 -13.16
N CYS A 59 9.53 -1.19 -12.51
CA CYS A 59 9.59 -1.54 -11.09
C CYS A 59 9.45 -0.27 -10.23
N LEU A 60 8.64 -0.37 -9.18
CA LEU A 60 8.42 0.68 -8.20
C LEU A 60 9.16 0.34 -6.91
N ILE A 61 9.51 1.36 -6.14
CA ILE A 61 10.09 1.20 -4.81
C ILE A 61 9.48 2.21 -3.83
N SER A 62 9.12 1.76 -2.63
CA SER A 62 8.67 2.67 -1.58
C SER A 62 9.86 3.48 -1.05
N VAL A 63 9.66 4.77 -0.78
CA VAL A 63 10.67 5.60 -0.09
C VAL A 63 11.03 5.05 1.29
N VAL A 64 10.13 4.28 1.92
CA VAL A 64 10.40 3.59 3.19
C VAL A 64 11.49 2.53 3.01
N THR A 65 11.36 1.68 1.99
CA THR A 65 12.41 0.70 1.64
C THR A 65 13.75 1.38 1.34
N VAL A 66 13.75 2.52 0.65
CA VAL A 66 14.98 3.30 0.40
C VAL A 66 15.62 3.74 1.72
N GLY A 67 14.82 4.26 2.66
CA GLY A 67 15.28 4.64 4.00
C GLY A 67 15.85 3.46 4.80
N GLU A 68 15.19 2.30 4.74
CA GLU A 68 15.66 1.08 5.40
C GLU A 68 16.97 0.55 4.81
N MET A 69 17.13 0.61 3.50
CA MET A 69 18.39 0.26 2.84
C MET A 69 19.53 1.19 3.26
N GLU A 70 19.28 2.51 3.35
CA GLU A 70 20.27 3.48 3.85
C GLU A 70 20.63 3.22 5.32
N LYS A 71 19.63 2.94 6.18
CA LYS A 71 19.83 2.53 7.58
C LYS A 71 20.74 1.31 7.66
N LEU A 72 20.41 0.25 6.93
CA LEU A 72 21.16 -1.01 6.94
C LEU A 72 22.58 -0.83 6.40
N ALA A 73 22.75 -0.09 5.31
CA ALA A 73 24.07 0.18 4.75
C ALA A 73 24.99 0.90 5.75
N ARG A 74 24.45 1.84 6.53
CA ARG A 74 25.18 2.53 7.61
C ARG A 74 25.52 1.60 8.77
N LEU A 75 24.57 0.78 9.21
CA LEU A 75 24.81 -0.21 10.27
C LEU A 75 25.90 -1.22 9.90
N LEU A 76 25.95 -1.61 8.62
CA LEU A 76 26.96 -2.52 8.08
C LEU A 76 28.29 -1.82 7.70
N GLY A 77 28.43 -0.52 7.99
CA GLY A 77 29.66 0.22 7.72
C GLY A 77 30.03 0.30 6.23
N TRP A 78 29.05 0.36 5.32
CA TRP A 78 29.32 0.46 3.89
C TRP A 78 30.05 1.76 3.56
N GLY A 79 31.20 1.65 2.88
CA GLY A 79 31.93 2.81 2.36
C GLY A 79 31.22 3.47 1.18
N ASN A 80 31.66 4.70 0.85
CA ASN A 80 31.04 5.55 -0.18
C ASN A 80 30.83 4.85 -1.52
N ASN A 81 31.77 4.01 -1.97
CA ASN A 81 31.64 3.29 -3.24
C ASN A 81 30.41 2.37 -3.28
N LYS A 82 30.12 1.66 -2.18
CA LYS A 82 28.99 0.73 -2.12
C LYS A 82 27.67 1.48 -1.98
N LEU A 83 27.67 2.56 -1.21
CA LEU A 83 26.51 3.47 -1.09
C LEU A 83 26.16 4.14 -2.42
N SER A 84 27.14 4.65 -3.17
CA SER A 84 26.90 5.27 -4.47
C SER A 84 26.30 4.27 -5.47
N LYS A 85 26.87 3.06 -5.56
CA LYS A 85 26.32 2.00 -6.42
C LYS A 85 24.89 1.63 -6.06
N MET A 86 24.59 1.52 -4.76
CA MET A 86 23.21 1.27 -4.29
C MET A 86 22.28 2.38 -4.76
N ARG A 87 22.65 3.65 -4.57
CA ARG A 87 21.84 4.80 -4.99
C ARG A 87 21.65 4.87 -6.51
N GLU A 88 22.68 4.55 -7.29
CA GLU A 88 22.60 4.46 -8.75
C GLU A 88 21.60 3.40 -9.21
N LEU A 89 21.57 2.22 -8.56
CA LEU A 89 20.58 1.18 -8.84
C LEU A 89 19.16 1.65 -8.47
N LEU A 90 19.00 2.29 -7.30
CA LEU A 90 17.71 2.80 -6.86
C LEU A 90 17.13 3.88 -7.78
N GLN A 91 18.00 4.69 -8.43
CA GLN A 91 17.58 5.69 -9.43
C GLN A 91 16.96 5.08 -10.69
N GLN A 92 17.13 3.79 -10.93
CA GLN A 92 16.50 3.08 -12.05
C GLN A 92 15.04 2.69 -11.76
N LEU A 93 14.61 2.79 -10.50
CA LEU A 93 13.26 2.44 -10.04
C LEU A 93 12.40 3.71 -9.90
N ILE A 94 11.09 3.55 -10.02
CA ILE A 94 10.15 4.65 -9.71
C ILE A 94 9.93 4.69 -8.20
N GLY A 95 10.43 5.72 -7.54
CA GLY A 95 10.18 5.98 -6.12
C GLY A 95 8.74 6.43 -5.86
N ILE A 96 8.06 5.79 -4.92
CA ILE A 96 6.73 6.18 -4.46
C ILE A 96 6.82 6.75 -3.05
N ASP A 97 6.45 8.03 -2.94
CA ASP A 97 6.34 8.75 -1.67
C ASP A 97 5.12 8.26 -0.89
N ILE A 98 5.21 8.23 0.44
CA ILE A 98 4.10 7.84 1.31
C ILE A 98 3.06 8.95 1.48
N ASN A 99 3.40 10.19 1.13
CA ASN A 99 2.53 11.36 1.26
C ASN A 99 1.44 11.39 0.18
N ASP A 100 0.62 10.35 0.17
CA ASP A 100 -0.53 10.16 -0.71
C ASP A 100 -1.73 9.67 0.11
N PRO A 101 -2.90 10.33 0.03
CA PRO A 101 -4.11 9.91 0.74
C PRO A 101 -4.53 8.45 0.49
N ALA A 102 -4.28 7.91 -0.70
CA ALA A 102 -4.56 6.52 -1.02
C ALA A 102 -3.66 5.56 -0.20
N ILE A 103 -2.39 5.94 0.02
CA ILE A 103 -1.47 5.17 0.86
C ILE A 103 -1.87 5.26 2.33
N PHE A 104 -2.30 6.43 2.82
CA PHE A 104 -2.79 6.56 4.19
C PHE A 104 -4.02 5.68 4.45
N SER A 105 -4.96 5.65 3.50
CA SER A 105 -6.15 4.79 3.59
C SER A 105 -5.76 3.32 3.57
N ALA A 106 -4.85 2.91 2.68
CA ALA A 106 -4.36 1.54 2.59
C ALA A 106 -3.61 1.11 3.85
N TYR A 107 -2.81 2.01 4.45
CA TYR A 107 -2.11 1.77 5.71
C TYR A 107 -3.09 1.44 6.83
N ALA A 108 -4.09 2.31 7.05
CA ALA A 108 -5.07 2.10 8.10
C ALA A 108 -5.84 0.79 7.93
N GLU A 109 -6.23 0.46 6.69
CA GLU A 109 -6.90 -0.81 6.38
C GLU A 109 -6.03 -2.03 6.73
N ILE A 110 -4.77 -2.04 6.29
CA ILE A 110 -3.84 -3.17 6.52
C ILE A 110 -3.48 -3.30 7.99
N ALA A 111 -3.24 -2.19 8.69
CA ALA A 111 -2.93 -2.19 10.13
C ALA A 111 -4.10 -2.76 10.94
N CYS A 112 -5.32 -2.24 10.75
CA CYS A 112 -6.51 -2.72 11.45
C CYS A 112 -6.82 -4.19 11.13
N PHE A 113 -6.64 -4.61 9.88
CA PHE A 113 -6.79 -6.01 9.50
C PHE A 113 -5.80 -6.91 10.25
N SER A 114 -4.51 -6.54 10.25
CA SER A 114 -3.44 -7.32 10.90
C SER A 114 -3.67 -7.44 12.41
N GLU A 115 -4.00 -6.33 13.08
CA GLU A 115 -4.36 -6.32 14.50
C GLU A 115 -5.60 -7.18 14.78
N GLY A 116 -6.62 -7.11 13.91
CA GLY A 116 -7.82 -7.96 14.00
C GLY A 116 -7.54 -9.45 13.84
N GLN A 117 -6.47 -9.83 13.14
CA GLN A 117 -5.98 -11.21 13.05
C GLN A 117 -5.07 -11.60 14.23
N GLY A 118 -4.80 -10.69 15.17
CA GLY A 118 -3.86 -10.93 16.27
C GLY A 118 -2.38 -10.88 15.85
N THR A 119 -2.08 -10.38 14.64
CA THR A 119 -0.72 -10.25 14.13
C THR A 119 -0.24 -8.81 14.28
N ARG A 120 0.89 -8.62 14.96
CA ARG A 120 1.57 -7.32 15.03
C ARG A 120 2.60 -7.23 13.90
N MET A 121 2.24 -6.51 12.84
CA MET A 121 3.12 -6.20 11.72
C MET A 121 4.04 -5.02 12.07
N GLU A 122 5.27 -4.99 11.56
CA GLU A 122 6.18 -3.86 11.76
C GLU A 122 5.70 -2.63 10.98
N ASP A 123 5.90 -1.42 11.51
CA ASP A 123 5.30 -0.21 10.94
C ASP A 123 5.80 0.07 9.51
N ASN A 124 7.08 -0.20 9.20
CA ASN A 124 7.60 -0.04 7.83
C ASN A 124 7.01 -1.08 6.89
N ASP A 125 6.81 -2.32 7.33
CA ASP A 125 6.14 -3.35 6.53
C ASP A 125 4.72 -2.93 6.16
N VAL A 126 3.97 -2.34 7.11
CA VAL A 126 2.62 -1.82 6.83
C VAL A 126 2.69 -0.70 5.77
N TRP A 127 3.64 0.24 5.88
CA TRP A 127 3.81 1.28 4.86
C TRP A 127 4.19 0.74 3.48
N ILE A 128 5.05 -0.28 3.42
CA ILE A 128 5.45 -0.93 2.17
C ILE A 128 4.25 -1.66 1.55
N ALA A 129 3.50 -2.41 2.35
CA ALA A 129 2.27 -3.08 1.90
C ALA A 129 1.22 -2.08 1.42
N ALA A 130 1.02 -0.98 2.15
CA ALA A 130 0.11 0.10 1.78
C ALA A 130 0.51 0.76 0.46
N THR A 131 1.81 1.00 0.26
CA THR A 131 2.35 1.53 -1.00
C THR A 131 2.03 0.60 -2.16
N ALA A 132 2.25 -0.71 -2.00
CA ALA A 132 1.95 -1.71 -3.03
C ALA A 132 0.45 -1.80 -3.33
N LYS A 133 -0.41 -1.80 -2.29
CA LYS A 133 -1.87 -1.82 -2.44
C LYS A 133 -2.38 -0.58 -3.17
N ALA A 134 -1.99 0.62 -2.74
CA ALA A 134 -2.46 1.88 -3.32
C ALA A 134 -2.01 2.06 -4.78
N SER A 135 -0.81 1.59 -5.12
CA SER A 135 -0.28 1.62 -6.50
C SER A 135 -0.80 0.48 -7.39
N GLY A 136 -1.59 -0.45 -6.83
CA GLY A 136 -2.06 -1.63 -7.56
C GLY A 136 -0.92 -2.57 -7.99
N CYS A 137 0.22 -2.52 -7.33
CA CYS A 137 1.38 -3.34 -7.64
C CYS A 137 1.35 -4.68 -6.88
N THR A 138 2.17 -5.63 -7.35
CA THR A 138 2.46 -6.87 -6.64
C THR A 138 3.75 -6.68 -5.85
N LEU A 139 3.71 -6.89 -4.54
CA LEU A 139 4.89 -6.80 -3.68
C LEU A 139 5.83 -7.98 -3.94
N LEU A 140 7.08 -7.71 -4.30
CA LEU A 140 8.15 -8.71 -4.30
C LEU A 140 8.84 -8.66 -2.95
N THR A 141 8.90 -9.79 -2.24
CA THR A 141 9.50 -9.84 -0.90
C THR A 141 10.18 -11.17 -0.64
N THR A 142 11.20 -11.17 0.22
CA THR A 142 11.78 -12.41 0.79
C THR A 142 11.23 -12.70 2.17
N ASP A 143 10.40 -11.79 2.70
CA ASP A 143 9.82 -11.85 4.03
C ASP A 143 8.46 -12.58 4.02
N ARG A 144 8.22 -13.36 5.06
CA ARG A 144 6.97 -14.08 5.31
C ARG A 144 6.03 -13.34 6.26
N ASP A 145 6.44 -12.20 6.81
CA ASP A 145 5.59 -11.38 7.68
C ASP A 145 4.37 -10.79 6.95
N PHE A 146 4.30 -10.92 5.62
CA PHE A 146 3.15 -10.57 4.79
C PHE A 146 2.20 -11.76 4.53
N ASP A 147 2.49 -12.96 5.06
CA ASP A 147 1.76 -14.20 4.74
C ASP A 147 0.29 -14.16 5.17
N HIS A 148 -0.05 -13.45 6.24
CA HIS A 148 -1.42 -13.34 6.74
C HIS A 148 -2.29 -12.39 5.92
N LEU A 149 -1.72 -11.59 5.02
CA LEU A 149 -2.47 -10.65 4.20
C LEU A 149 -3.12 -11.39 3.02
N ASP A 150 -4.45 -11.42 3.03
CA ASP A 150 -5.25 -11.94 1.92
C ASP A 150 -5.03 -11.12 0.62
N PRO A 151 -5.16 -11.71 -0.59
CA PRO A 151 -5.00 -10.98 -1.86
C PRO A 151 -5.89 -9.74 -2.04
N THR A 152 -6.99 -9.62 -1.29
CA THR A 152 -7.81 -8.39 -1.22
C THR A 152 -7.09 -7.23 -0.52
N HIS A 153 -6.19 -7.56 0.41
CA HIS A 153 -5.36 -6.61 1.14
C HIS A 153 -4.01 -6.39 0.46
N LEU A 154 -3.37 -7.45 -0.03
CA LEU A 154 -2.08 -7.34 -0.70
C LEU A 154 -1.83 -8.49 -1.69
N ARG A 155 -1.52 -8.16 -2.94
CA ARG A 155 -0.89 -9.13 -3.86
C ARG A 155 0.61 -9.16 -3.64
N ARG A 156 1.18 -10.35 -3.51
CA ARG A 156 2.62 -10.52 -3.32
C ARG A 156 3.17 -11.76 -4.02
N ILE A 157 4.47 -11.73 -4.29
CA ILE A 157 5.28 -12.88 -4.70
C ILE A 157 6.42 -13.00 -3.70
N TRP A 158 6.47 -14.14 -3.01
CA TRP A 158 7.59 -14.49 -2.14
C TRP A 158 8.74 -15.06 -2.98
N ILE A 159 9.94 -14.53 -2.77
CA ILE A 159 11.18 -14.97 -3.40
C ILE A 159 12.00 -15.70 -2.33
N ASP A 160 12.38 -16.95 -2.58
CA ASP A 160 13.25 -17.68 -1.65
C ASP A 160 14.67 -17.07 -1.70
N PRO A 161 15.19 -16.49 -0.60
CA PRO A 161 16.52 -15.90 -0.57
C PRO A 161 17.65 -16.94 -0.75
N LYS A 162 17.34 -18.23 -0.62
CA LYS A 162 18.30 -19.33 -0.82
C LYS A 162 18.35 -19.83 -2.26
N THR A 163 17.44 -19.40 -3.13
CA THR A 163 17.53 -19.70 -4.57
C THR A 163 18.72 -18.93 -5.14
N GLN A 164 19.85 -19.61 -5.28
CA GLN A 164 21.00 -19.08 -5.99
C GLN A 164 20.70 -19.12 -7.49
N SER A 165 20.76 -17.95 -8.14
CA SER A 165 20.89 -17.80 -9.60
C SER A 165 22.34 -17.84 -10.02
#